data_AF-A0AAV8X7E4-F1
#
_entry.id   AF-A0AAV8X7E4-F1
#
_cell.length_a   1.000
_cell.length_b   1.000
_cell.length_c   1.000
_cell.angle_alpha   90.00
_cell.angle_beta   90.00
_cell.angle_gamma   90.00
#
_symmetry.space_group_name_H-M   'P 1'
#
loop_
_entity.id
_entity.type
_entity.pdbx_description
1 polymer ?
#
loop_
_entity_poly.entity_id
_entity_poly.type
_entity_poly.pdbx_seq_one_letter_code
_entity_poly.pdbx_strand_id
1 'polypeptide(L)'
;MKLSCNILKVEKFINFLVWVLAVIYSIYCFTTKTYTYFLNDKDEYGDFTRGLPFLSTKRDKTDFEWETIYYLLYNFYPWILIYIVISEIIHTVPLAIELVETFGSWSLHGYGYVMGQFFHIKYVVLYGLSSSFASFENVKVSHLPRCIGRIHLYSDMWKYFDPGLYQFLVRYIYIPMMKVSRYKLIASLFCFLFVYLWHGIQKYILVWTVLNYIGITLEYICNLCNKKYIETRNLKKILGPSWLRRIKCILASPLLVMSAISNFYFFAGIEIGNIFSP
;
A
#
# COMPACT_ATOMS: atom_id res chain seq x y z
N MET A 1 -5.82 28.35 12.29
CA MET A 1 -5.30 27.23 11.49
C MET A 1 -3.88 26.78 11.89
N LYS A 2 -2.88 27.67 11.99
CA LYS A 2 -1.53 27.31 12.50
C LYS A 2 -1.53 26.73 13.93
N LEU A 3 -2.37 27.27 14.81
CA LEU A 3 -2.47 26.79 16.20
C LEU A 3 -3.00 25.34 16.29
N SER A 4 -4.06 24.98 15.54
CA SER A 4 -4.60 23.62 15.56
C SER A 4 -3.65 22.61 14.91
N CYS A 5 -2.85 23.03 13.92
CA CYS A 5 -1.81 22.19 13.32
C CYS A 5 -0.69 21.86 14.32
N ASN A 6 -0.28 22.82 15.15
CA ASN A 6 0.71 22.57 16.21
C ASN A 6 0.15 21.67 17.32
N ILE A 7 -1.11 21.88 17.72
CA ILE A 7 -1.77 21.02 18.72
C ILE A 7 -1.84 19.57 18.21
N LEU A 8 -2.21 19.35 16.95
CA LEU A 8 -2.27 18.01 16.36
C LEU A 8 -0.89 17.34 16.25
N LYS A 9 0.18 18.12 16.00
CA LYS A 9 1.56 17.61 16.00
C LYS A 9 2.00 17.18 17.39
N VAL A 10 1.70 18.00 18.40
CA VAL A 10 2.01 17.71 19.80
C VAL A 10 1.22 16.48 20.27
N GLU A 11 -0.06 16.37 19.93
CA GLU A 11 -0.89 15.22 20.25
C GLU A 11 -0.35 13.93 19.62
N LYS A 12 -0.02 13.95 18.32
CA LYS A 12 0.59 12.80 17.64
C LYS A 12 1.92 12.40 18.29
N PHE A 13 2.73 13.38 18.67
CA PHE A 13 4.00 13.12 19.35
C PHE A 13 3.79 12.50 20.74
N ILE A 14 2.84 13.03 21.53
CA ILE A 14 2.48 12.47 22.83
C ILE A 14 1.94 11.05 22.69
N ASN A 15 1.01 10.81 21.76
CA ASN A 15 0.44 9.48 21.52
C ASN A 15 1.51 8.48 21.10
N PHE A 16 2.42 8.88 20.22
CA PHE A 16 3.58 8.06 19.84
C PHE A 16 4.45 7.73 21.06
N LEU A 17 4.78 8.73 21.87
CA LEU A 17 5.62 8.57 23.05
C LEU A 17 4.97 7.66 24.10
N VAL A 18 3.68 7.85 24.39
CA VAL A 18 2.90 7.00 25.31
C VAL A 18 2.86 5.57 24.81
N TRP A 19 2.60 5.36 23.51
CA TRP A 19 2.57 4.02 22.92
C TRP A 19 3.94 3.33 23.02
N VAL A 20 5.02 4.03 22.67
CA VAL A 20 6.38 3.51 22.78
C VAL A 20 6.72 3.15 24.22
N LEU A 21 6.41 4.02 25.19
CA LEU A 21 6.64 3.75 26.60
C LEU A 21 5.82 2.55 27.10
N ALA A 22 4.57 2.41 26.69
CA ALA A 22 3.73 1.28 27.05
C ALA A 22 4.28 -0.05 26.50
N VAL A 23 4.79 -0.06 25.27
CA VAL A 23 5.45 -1.23 24.67
C VAL A 23 6.73 -1.55 25.42
N ILE A 24 7.60 -0.57 25.68
CA ILE A 24 8.84 -0.75 26.44
C ILE A 24 8.55 -1.28 27.84
N TYR A 25 7.54 -0.73 28.53
CA TYR A 25 7.13 -1.18 29.85
C TYR A 25 6.61 -2.62 29.82
N SER A 26 5.81 -2.98 28.81
CA SER A 26 5.33 -4.35 28.64
C SER A 26 6.48 -5.34 28.42
N ILE A 27 7.46 -4.98 27.59
CA ILE A 27 8.68 -5.76 27.37
C ILE A 27 9.44 -5.91 28.68
N TYR A 28 9.67 -4.82 29.42
CA TYR A 28 10.36 -4.83 30.71
C TYR A 28 9.66 -5.72 31.75
N CYS A 29 8.33 -5.61 31.89
CA CYS A 29 7.57 -6.45 32.80
C CYS A 29 7.65 -7.93 32.42
N PHE A 30 7.58 -8.24 31.13
CA PHE A 30 7.78 -9.61 30.64
C PHE A 30 9.17 -10.10 31.01
N THR A 31 10.23 -9.41 30.60
CA THR A 31 11.62 -9.86 30.80
C THR A 31 12.00 -10.02 32.26
N THR A 32 11.56 -9.09 33.12
CA THR A 32 11.84 -9.18 34.56
C THR A 32 11.16 -10.39 35.19
N LYS A 33 9.92 -10.70 34.80
CA LYS A 33 9.23 -11.91 35.25
C LYS A 33 9.92 -13.17 34.73
N THR A 34 10.24 -13.21 33.43
CA THR A 34 10.87 -14.39 32.82
C THR A 34 12.25 -14.68 33.43
N TYR A 35 13.03 -13.65 33.78
CA TYR A 35 14.32 -13.81 34.45
C TYR A 35 14.20 -14.62 35.76
N THR A 36 13.15 -14.41 36.55
CA THR A 36 12.96 -15.14 37.82
C THR A 36 12.75 -16.65 37.61
N TYR A 37 12.10 -17.06 36.51
CA TYR A 37 11.93 -18.47 36.17
C TYR A 37 13.25 -19.14 35.75
N PHE A 38 14.17 -18.39 35.14
CA PHE A 38 15.44 -18.90 34.64
C PHE A 38 16.60 -18.87 35.64
N LEU A 39 16.43 -18.29 36.83
CA LEU A 39 17.48 -18.14 37.85
C LEU A 39 18.07 -19.48 38.34
N ASN A 40 17.22 -20.49 38.53
CA ASN A 40 17.60 -21.80 39.06
C ASN A 40 17.51 -22.92 38.02
N ASP A 41 17.19 -22.57 36.79
CA ASP A 41 16.95 -23.52 35.72
C ASP A 41 18.26 -24.05 35.14
N LYS A 42 18.51 -25.35 35.32
CA LYS A 42 19.63 -26.06 34.71
C LYS A 42 19.14 -26.57 33.37
N ASP A 43 19.68 -25.98 32.30
CA ASP A 43 19.35 -26.33 30.91
C ASP A 43 19.85 -27.75 30.59
N GLU A 44 19.13 -28.76 31.07
CA GLU A 44 19.53 -30.18 31.04
C GLU A 44 19.43 -30.76 29.63
N TYR A 45 18.45 -30.30 28.86
CA TYR A 45 18.20 -30.74 27.49
C TYR A 45 18.96 -29.89 26.45
N GLY A 46 19.58 -28.79 26.89
CA GLY A 46 20.29 -27.87 26.01
C GLY A 46 19.32 -27.17 25.06
N ASP A 47 18.15 -26.79 25.57
CA ASP A 47 17.01 -26.19 24.86
C ASP A 47 17.17 -24.68 24.71
N PHE A 48 18.08 -24.07 25.48
CA PHE A 48 18.29 -22.63 25.50
C PHE A 48 19.63 -22.21 24.90
N THR A 49 19.65 -21.00 24.35
CA THR A 49 20.85 -20.30 23.89
C THR A 49 20.94 -18.94 24.56
N ARG A 50 22.08 -18.26 24.41
CA ARG A 50 22.22 -16.89 24.91
C ARG A 50 21.27 -15.96 24.16
N GLY A 51 20.36 -15.33 24.91
CA GLY A 51 19.44 -14.33 24.37
C GLY A 51 20.07 -12.95 24.22
N LEU A 52 19.24 -11.95 23.90
CA LEU A 52 19.67 -10.55 23.79
C LEU A 52 20.16 -10.03 25.16
N PRO A 53 21.38 -9.47 25.26
CA PRO A 53 22.02 -9.12 26.54
C PRO A 53 21.19 -8.20 27.44
N PHE A 54 20.31 -7.39 26.84
CA PHE A 54 19.50 -6.37 27.51
C PHE A 54 18.02 -6.76 27.68
N LEU A 55 17.56 -7.84 27.05
CA LEU A 55 16.15 -8.27 27.07
C LEU A 55 16.00 -9.60 27.81
N SER A 56 16.71 -10.66 27.43
CA SER A 56 16.60 -11.97 28.06
C SER A 56 17.94 -12.68 28.06
N THR A 57 18.30 -13.29 29.19
CA THR A 57 19.55 -14.04 29.34
C THR A 57 19.53 -15.35 28.54
N LYS A 58 18.37 -16.00 28.49
CA LYS A 58 18.13 -17.26 27.76
C LYS A 58 17.08 -17.07 26.66
N ARG A 59 17.33 -17.67 25.50
CA ARG A 59 16.42 -17.73 24.34
C ARG A 59 16.17 -19.20 24.02
N ASP A 60 14.91 -19.57 23.94
CA ASP A 60 14.49 -20.90 23.50
C ASP A 60 14.85 -21.12 22.03
N LYS A 61 15.47 -22.26 21.72
CA LYS A 61 15.81 -22.69 20.35
C LYS A 61 15.16 -24.02 19.96
N THR A 62 14.30 -24.57 20.81
CA THR A 62 13.60 -25.83 20.54
C THR A 62 12.56 -25.66 19.44
N ASP A 63 11.98 -24.46 19.36
CA ASP A 63 11.03 -24.12 18.32
C ASP A 63 11.74 -23.74 17.02
N PHE A 64 11.76 -24.69 16.10
CA PHE A 64 12.31 -24.53 14.75
C PHE A 64 11.63 -23.39 13.98
N GLU A 65 10.34 -23.16 14.21
CA GLU A 65 9.56 -22.13 13.52
C GLU A 65 10.01 -20.74 14.00
N TRP A 66 10.15 -20.55 15.32
CA TRP A 66 10.71 -19.33 15.89
C TRP A 66 12.17 -19.08 15.50
N GLU A 67 13.01 -20.11 15.44
CA GLU A 67 14.40 -19.95 14.96
C GLU A 67 14.45 -19.50 13.50
N THR A 68 13.57 -20.04 12.65
CA THR A 68 13.49 -19.65 11.24
C THR A 68 13.00 -18.20 11.10
N ILE A 69 11.95 -17.82 11.82
CA ILE A 69 11.44 -16.44 11.85
C ILE A 69 12.50 -15.49 12.37
N TYR A 70 13.16 -15.84 13.48
CA TYR A 70 14.23 -15.04 14.06
C TYR A 70 15.38 -14.83 13.07
N TYR A 71 15.83 -15.89 12.39
CA TYR A 71 16.88 -15.80 11.38
C TYR A 71 16.49 -14.84 10.24
N LEU A 72 15.24 -14.90 9.78
CA LEU A 72 14.73 -13.99 8.74
C LEU A 72 14.64 -12.55 9.24
N LEU A 73 14.08 -12.33 10.42
CA LEU A 73 13.95 -11.02 11.04
C LEU A 73 15.30 -10.40 11.36
N TYR A 74 16.27 -11.18 11.80
CA TYR A 74 17.60 -10.67 12.16
C TYR A 74 18.43 -10.35 10.91
N ASN A 75 18.42 -11.21 9.89
CA ASN A 75 19.29 -11.06 8.73
C ASN A 75 18.68 -10.22 7.61
N PHE A 76 17.40 -10.34 7.29
CA PHE A 76 16.79 -9.67 6.13
C PHE A 76 16.09 -8.36 6.47
N TYR A 77 15.39 -8.31 7.62
CA TYR A 77 14.56 -7.17 7.96
C TYR A 77 15.33 -5.84 8.12
N PRO A 78 16.54 -5.80 8.71
CA PRO A 78 17.32 -4.57 8.80
C PRO A 78 17.67 -4.01 7.41
N TRP A 79 17.99 -4.86 6.44
CA TRP A 79 18.27 -4.42 5.08
C TRP A 79 17.03 -3.88 4.37
N ILE A 80 15.87 -4.51 4.58
CA ILE A 80 14.59 -3.99 4.07
C ILE A 80 14.29 -2.62 4.66
N LEU A 81 14.48 -2.44 5.98
CA LEU A 81 14.29 -1.15 6.64
C LEU A 81 15.26 -0.08 6.11
N ILE A 82 16.55 -0.41 6.02
CA ILE A 82 17.58 0.48 5.47
C ILE A 82 17.21 0.88 4.04
N TYR A 83 16.80 -0.07 3.21
CA TYR A 83 16.38 0.17 1.83
C TYR A 83 15.17 1.12 1.75
N ILE A 84 14.14 0.90 2.58
CA ILE A 84 12.97 1.78 2.64
C ILE A 84 13.40 3.18 3.08
N VAL A 85 14.19 3.32 4.16
CA VAL A 85 14.63 4.62 4.68
C VAL A 85 15.48 5.37 3.67
N ILE A 86 16.48 4.73 3.07
CA ILE A 86 17.34 5.35 2.06
C ILE A 86 16.51 5.78 0.85
N SER A 87 15.56 4.97 0.41
CA SER A 87 14.68 5.34 -0.70
C SER A 87 13.84 6.57 -0.39
N GLU A 88 13.21 6.65 0.79
CA GLU A 88 12.43 7.84 1.19
C GLU A 88 13.32 9.08 1.33
N ILE A 89 14.55 8.94 1.80
CA ILE A 89 15.52 10.04 1.85
C ILE A 89 15.82 10.52 0.42
N ILE A 90 16.19 9.62 -0.50
CA ILE A 90 16.52 9.97 -1.88
C ILE A 90 15.35 10.69 -2.57
N HIS A 91 14.12 10.25 -2.32
CA HIS A 91 12.92 10.89 -2.90
C HIS A 91 12.62 12.28 -2.33
N THR A 92 13.16 12.64 -1.17
CA THR A 92 12.89 13.91 -0.50
C THR A 92 14.02 14.94 -0.62
N VAL A 93 15.16 14.57 -1.21
CA VAL A 93 16.27 15.50 -1.43
C VAL A 93 15.94 16.45 -2.60
N PRO A 94 16.04 17.78 -2.44
CA PRO A 94 15.83 18.75 -3.53
C PRO A 94 16.69 18.50 -4.77
N LEU A 95 17.93 18.03 -4.58
CA LEU A 95 18.84 17.62 -5.65
C LEU A 95 18.25 16.53 -6.57
N ALA A 96 17.41 15.64 -6.02
CA ALA A 96 16.76 14.61 -6.80
C ALA A 96 15.67 15.20 -7.71
N ILE A 97 15.00 16.27 -7.29
CA ILE A 97 13.95 16.94 -8.07
C ILE A 97 14.59 17.69 -9.24
N GLU A 98 15.63 18.50 -8.99
CA GLU A 98 16.38 19.22 -10.03
C GLU A 98 16.95 18.25 -11.08
N LEU A 99 17.44 17.07 -10.65
CA LEU A 99 17.92 16.05 -11.56
C LEU A 99 16.82 15.51 -12.47
N VAL A 100 15.63 15.22 -11.92
CA VAL A 100 14.48 14.68 -12.70
C VAL A 100 14.03 15.70 -13.76
N GLU A 101 14.09 17.00 -13.49
CA GLU A 101 13.76 18.04 -14.48
C GLU A 101 14.68 18.02 -15.71
N THR A 102 15.93 17.55 -15.56
CA THR A 102 16.87 17.43 -16.68
C THR A 102 16.64 16.20 -17.56
N PHE A 103 15.76 15.27 -17.15
CA PHE A 103 15.56 14.03 -17.87
C PHE A 103 14.84 14.26 -19.21
N GLY A 104 15.42 13.73 -20.29
CA GLY A 104 14.69 13.58 -21.55
C GLY A 104 13.52 12.59 -21.41
N SER A 105 12.55 12.64 -22.33
CA SER A 105 11.31 11.87 -22.23
C SER A 105 11.52 10.38 -21.95
N TRP A 106 12.47 9.72 -22.60
CA TRP A 106 12.73 8.29 -22.38
C TRP A 106 13.12 7.99 -20.92
N SER A 107 14.08 8.74 -20.38
CA SER A 107 14.54 8.61 -19.00
C SER A 107 13.45 8.96 -18.00
N LEU A 108 12.65 9.99 -18.29
CA LEU A 108 11.54 10.42 -17.45
C LEU A 108 10.47 9.33 -17.31
N HIS A 109 10.00 8.75 -18.42
CA HIS A 109 9.02 7.66 -18.38
C HIS A 109 9.59 6.38 -17.73
N GLY A 110 10.86 6.08 -17.98
CA GLY A 110 11.57 4.99 -17.31
C GLY A 110 11.62 5.18 -15.80
N TYR A 111 11.96 6.38 -15.33
CA TYR A 111 11.95 6.76 -13.92
C TYR A 111 10.56 6.59 -13.31
N GLY A 112 9.52 7.11 -13.95
CA GLY A 112 8.14 6.95 -13.50
C GLY A 112 7.71 5.47 -13.37
N TYR A 113 8.10 4.62 -14.32
CA TYR A 113 7.83 3.18 -14.24
C TYR A 113 8.56 2.52 -13.07
N VAL A 114 9.85 2.80 -12.89
CA VAL A 114 10.65 2.25 -11.78
C VAL A 114 10.09 2.70 -10.43
N MET A 115 9.67 3.96 -10.32
CA MET A 115 9.02 4.49 -9.12
C MET A 115 7.73 3.73 -8.78
N GLY A 116 6.88 3.46 -9.78
CA GLY A 116 5.70 2.62 -9.60
C GLY A 116 6.04 1.19 -9.17
N GLN A 117 7.05 0.56 -9.79
CA GLN A 117 7.47 -0.80 -9.44
C GLN A 117 8.06 -0.88 -8.03
N PHE A 118 8.84 0.13 -7.64
CA PHE A 118 9.33 0.26 -6.27
C PHE A 118 8.17 0.32 -5.28
N PHE A 119 7.17 1.19 -5.55
CA PHE A 119 5.97 1.28 -4.72
C PHE A 119 5.24 -0.08 -4.66
N HIS A 120 5.08 -0.78 -5.77
CA HIS A 120 4.48 -2.12 -5.77
C HIS A 120 5.26 -3.13 -4.90
N ILE A 121 6.57 -3.24 -5.08
CA ILE A 121 7.42 -4.19 -4.34
C ILE A 121 7.41 -3.87 -2.84
N LYS A 122 7.48 -2.59 -2.46
CA LYS A 122 7.36 -2.15 -1.06
C LYS A 122 6.12 -2.73 -0.40
N TYR A 123 4.97 -2.63 -1.05
CA TYR A 123 3.71 -3.16 -0.51
C TYR A 123 3.61 -4.68 -0.60
N VAL A 124 4.18 -5.33 -1.61
CA VAL A 124 4.28 -6.80 -1.66
C VAL A 124 5.08 -7.33 -0.47
N VAL A 125 6.19 -6.68 -0.10
CA VAL A 125 7.01 -7.08 1.05
C VAL A 125 6.28 -6.82 2.37
N LEU A 126 5.71 -5.62 2.55
CA LEU A 126 4.98 -5.27 3.78
C LEU A 126 3.75 -6.16 3.99
N TYR A 127 2.92 -6.35 2.95
CA TYR A 127 1.73 -7.20 3.03
C TYR A 127 2.12 -8.67 3.10
N GLY A 128 3.17 -9.09 2.39
CA GLY A 128 3.74 -10.43 2.44
C GLY A 128 4.14 -10.81 3.86
N LEU A 129 4.88 -9.95 4.54
CA LEU A 129 5.33 -10.19 5.91
C LEU A 129 4.14 -10.39 6.87
N SER A 130 3.23 -9.42 6.92
CA SER A 130 2.05 -9.50 7.78
C SER A 130 1.14 -10.68 7.44
N SER A 131 1.00 -11.00 6.16
CA SER A 131 0.18 -12.13 5.71
C SER A 131 0.82 -13.48 6.03
N SER A 132 2.15 -13.59 5.97
CA SER A 132 2.86 -14.79 6.38
C SER A 132 2.68 -15.07 7.87
N PHE A 133 2.78 -14.05 8.73
CA PHE A 133 2.51 -14.20 10.16
C PHE A 133 1.07 -14.63 10.44
N ALA A 134 0.09 -13.99 9.81
CA ALA A 134 -1.31 -14.36 10.00
C ALA A 134 -1.60 -15.78 9.44
N SER A 135 -1.03 -16.14 8.29
CA SER A 135 -1.22 -17.46 7.69
C SER A 135 -0.55 -18.57 8.50
N PHE A 136 0.54 -18.27 9.21
CA PHE A 136 1.20 -19.19 10.12
C PHE A 136 0.26 -19.58 11.29
N GLU A 137 -0.51 -18.63 11.79
CA GLU A 137 -1.59 -18.84 12.76
C GLU A 137 -2.88 -19.42 12.14
N ASN A 138 -2.80 -19.97 10.92
CA ASN A 138 -3.93 -20.47 10.14
C ASN A 138 -5.05 -19.44 9.88
N VAL A 139 -4.75 -18.14 9.97
CA VAL A 139 -5.70 -17.08 9.63
C VAL A 139 -5.78 -16.95 8.12
N LYS A 140 -7.00 -16.98 7.58
CA LYS A 140 -7.23 -16.78 6.15
C LYS A 140 -6.89 -15.34 5.75
N VAL A 141 -5.81 -15.18 4.99
CA VAL A 141 -5.34 -13.89 4.46
C VAL A 141 -5.82 -13.63 3.03
N SER A 142 -5.86 -12.35 2.65
CA SER A 142 -6.13 -11.96 1.25
C SER A 142 -4.88 -12.17 0.39
N HIS A 143 -5.05 -12.19 -0.93
CA HIS A 143 -3.92 -12.27 -1.86
C HIS A 143 -3.02 -11.03 -1.79
N LEU A 144 -1.77 -11.17 -2.19
CA LEU A 144 -0.82 -10.05 -2.28
C LEU A 144 -1.13 -9.11 -3.46
N PRO A 145 -0.58 -7.87 -3.46
CA PRO A 145 -0.75 -6.92 -4.55
C PRO A 145 -0.34 -7.51 -5.90
N ARG A 146 -1.24 -7.47 -6.88
CA ARG A 146 -0.90 -7.89 -8.25
C ARG A 146 0.09 -6.92 -8.88
N CYS A 147 0.96 -7.44 -9.74
CA CYS A 147 1.93 -6.63 -10.48
C CYS A 147 1.22 -5.50 -11.25
N ILE A 148 1.61 -4.26 -10.96
CA ILE A 148 1.01 -3.07 -11.57
C ILE A 148 1.20 -3.03 -13.09
N GLY A 149 2.28 -3.64 -13.62
CA GLY A 149 2.53 -3.75 -15.06
C GLY A 149 1.59 -4.69 -15.80
N ARG A 150 0.78 -5.49 -15.08
CA ARG A 150 -0.21 -6.41 -15.66
C ARG A 150 -1.65 -5.88 -15.56
N ILE A 151 -1.87 -4.80 -14.81
CA ILE A 151 -3.21 -4.24 -14.58
C ILE A 151 -3.45 -3.11 -15.59
N HIS A 152 -4.53 -3.22 -16.38
CA HIS A 152 -4.85 -2.29 -17.46
C HIS A 152 -6.22 -1.61 -17.28
N LEU A 153 -6.99 -1.99 -16.25
CA LEU A 153 -8.26 -1.36 -15.87
C LEU A 153 -8.09 -0.64 -14.54
N TYR A 154 -8.68 0.54 -14.41
CA TYR A 154 -8.67 1.30 -13.15
C TYR A 154 -9.41 0.54 -12.05
N SER A 155 -10.58 -0.02 -12.37
CA SER A 155 -11.35 -0.79 -11.40
C SER A 155 -10.56 -1.99 -10.87
N ASP A 156 -9.75 -2.64 -11.70
CA ASP A 156 -8.87 -3.73 -11.29
C ASP A 156 -7.69 -3.23 -10.42
N MET A 157 -7.14 -2.05 -10.70
CA MET A 157 -6.08 -1.46 -9.87
C MET A 157 -6.55 -1.29 -8.43
N TRP A 158 -7.73 -0.68 -8.24
CA TRP A 158 -8.32 -0.48 -6.91
C TRP A 158 -8.71 -1.78 -6.21
N LYS A 159 -9.04 -2.83 -6.96
CA LYS A 159 -9.44 -4.13 -6.39
C LYS A 159 -8.25 -5.00 -5.99
N TYR A 160 -7.17 -4.95 -6.75
CA TYR A 160 -6.08 -5.93 -6.67
C TYR A 160 -4.74 -5.37 -6.20
N PHE A 161 -4.58 -4.04 -6.11
CA PHE A 161 -3.39 -3.44 -5.51
C PHE A 161 -3.46 -3.54 -3.98
N ASP A 162 -4.53 -3.03 -3.38
CA ASP A 162 -4.79 -3.13 -1.94
C ASP A 162 -6.13 -3.80 -1.65
N PRO A 163 -6.14 -5.13 -1.46
CA PRO A 163 -7.37 -5.89 -1.26
C PRO A 163 -8.00 -5.63 0.11
N GLY A 164 -7.18 -5.31 1.11
CA GLY A 164 -7.65 -5.02 2.47
C GLY A 164 -8.43 -3.71 2.50
N LEU A 165 -7.83 -2.65 1.96
CA LEU A 165 -8.50 -1.36 1.79
C LEU A 165 -9.74 -1.50 0.92
N TYR A 166 -9.66 -2.19 -0.22
CA TYR A 166 -10.80 -2.41 -1.09
C TYR A 166 -11.98 -3.08 -0.37
N GLN A 167 -11.73 -4.16 0.37
CA GLN A 167 -12.77 -4.85 1.13
C GLN A 167 -13.39 -3.96 2.21
N PHE A 168 -12.56 -3.16 2.90
CA PHE A 168 -13.03 -2.18 3.87
C PHE A 168 -13.96 -1.16 3.22
N LEU A 169 -13.52 -0.51 2.13
CA LEU A 169 -14.31 0.49 1.40
C LEU A 169 -15.64 -0.11 0.92
N VAL A 170 -15.60 -1.31 0.34
CA VAL A 170 -16.80 -1.97 -0.18
C VAL A 170 -17.79 -2.27 0.95
N ARG A 171 -17.31 -2.90 2.03
CA ARG A 171 -18.17 -3.39 3.11
C ARG A 171 -18.76 -2.26 3.95
N TYR A 172 -17.96 -1.24 4.27
CA TYR A 172 -18.33 -0.24 5.27
C TYR A 172 -18.78 1.09 4.68
N ILE A 173 -18.49 1.37 3.40
CA ILE A 173 -18.84 2.65 2.77
C ILE A 173 -19.73 2.41 1.55
N TYR A 174 -19.23 1.70 0.55
CA TYR A 174 -19.91 1.54 -0.73
C TYR A 174 -21.28 0.86 -0.60
N ILE A 175 -21.34 -0.32 0.05
CA ILE A 175 -22.60 -1.07 0.19
C ILE A 175 -23.63 -0.28 1.02
N PRO A 176 -23.28 0.29 2.19
CA PRO A 176 -24.19 1.18 2.92
C PRO A 176 -24.68 2.36 2.08
N MET A 177 -23.80 3.05 1.36
CA MET A 177 -24.19 4.19 0.51
C MET A 177 -25.05 3.78 -0.69
N MET A 178 -24.87 2.57 -1.21
CA MET A 178 -25.74 2.01 -2.24
C MET A 178 -27.16 1.75 -1.72
N LYS A 179 -27.33 1.38 -0.44
CA LYS A 179 -28.65 1.22 0.18
C LYS A 179 -29.39 2.55 0.33
N VAL A 180 -28.66 3.64 0.58
CA VAL A 180 -29.22 4.99 0.75
C VAL A 180 -29.48 5.68 -0.59
N SER A 181 -28.44 5.84 -1.42
CA SER A 181 -28.52 6.65 -2.65
C SER A 181 -29.03 5.89 -3.87
N ARG A 182 -28.84 4.56 -3.92
CA ARG A 182 -29.02 3.69 -5.10
C ARG A 182 -28.12 4.01 -6.31
N TYR A 183 -27.37 5.12 -6.29
CA TYR A 183 -26.50 5.53 -7.39
C TYR A 183 -25.05 5.12 -7.17
N LYS A 184 -24.52 4.28 -8.08
CA LYS A 184 -23.15 3.74 -8.00
C LYS A 184 -22.06 4.81 -7.93
N LEU A 185 -22.19 5.89 -8.70
CA LEU A 185 -21.20 6.97 -8.75
C LEU A 185 -21.18 7.76 -7.44
N ILE A 186 -22.33 8.01 -6.83
CA ILE A 186 -22.43 8.67 -5.52
C ILE A 186 -21.81 7.79 -4.45
N ALA A 187 -22.13 6.49 -4.42
CA ALA A 187 -21.52 5.56 -3.48
C ALA A 187 -19.98 5.49 -3.63
N SER A 188 -19.46 5.47 -4.87
CA SER A 188 -18.01 5.53 -5.10
C SER A 188 -17.39 6.88 -4.70
N LEU A 189 -18.10 7.99 -4.90
CA LEU A 189 -17.63 9.31 -4.48
C LEU A 189 -17.36 9.35 -2.97
N PHE A 190 -18.26 8.80 -2.16
CA PHE A 190 -18.05 8.70 -0.72
C PHE A 190 -16.84 7.83 -0.34
N CYS A 191 -16.56 6.76 -1.10
CA CYS A 191 -15.32 6.01 -0.92
C CYS A 191 -14.09 6.88 -1.17
N PHE A 192 -14.07 7.67 -2.26
CA PHE A 192 -12.95 8.56 -2.57
C PHE A 192 -12.81 9.73 -1.58
N LEU A 193 -13.92 10.26 -1.08
CA LEU A 193 -13.90 11.27 -0.01
C LEU A 193 -13.27 10.69 1.27
N PHE A 194 -13.63 9.47 1.66
CA PHE A 194 -12.99 8.79 2.78
C PHE A 194 -11.49 8.57 2.53
N VAL A 195 -11.11 8.06 1.36
CA VAL A 195 -9.70 7.85 0.98
C VAL A 195 -8.91 9.17 1.07
N TYR A 196 -9.47 10.27 0.60
CA TYR A 196 -8.85 11.60 0.70
C TYR A 196 -8.61 12.01 2.16
N LEU A 197 -9.64 11.88 3.01
CA LEU A 197 -9.53 12.19 4.43
C LEU A 197 -8.53 11.28 5.16
N TRP A 198 -8.53 9.99 4.83
CA TRP A 198 -7.67 8.97 5.43
C TRP A 198 -6.19 9.18 5.13
N HIS A 199 -5.84 9.47 3.88
CA HIS A 199 -4.45 9.74 3.50
C HIS A 199 -3.97 11.13 3.97
N GLY A 200 -4.89 12.08 4.13
CA GLY A 200 -4.62 13.41 4.64
C GLY A 200 -5.06 14.53 3.68
N ILE A 201 -5.44 15.66 4.27
CA ILE A 201 -5.99 16.80 3.53
C ILE A 201 -4.83 17.65 2.96
N GLN A 202 -4.17 17.13 1.93
CA GLN A 202 -3.06 17.79 1.22
C GLN A 202 -3.38 17.94 -0.27
N LYS A 203 -2.78 18.94 -0.94
CA LYS A 203 -3.09 19.29 -2.33
C LYS A 203 -2.81 18.14 -3.31
N TYR A 204 -1.66 17.47 -3.17
CA TYR A 204 -1.29 16.37 -4.06
C TYR A 204 -2.20 15.14 -3.88
N ILE A 205 -2.65 14.85 -2.65
CA ILE A 205 -3.63 13.79 -2.35
C ILE A 205 -5.00 14.15 -2.95
N LEU A 206 -5.39 15.43 -2.91
CA LEU A 206 -6.63 15.89 -3.56
C LEU A 206 -6.56 15.66 -5.08
N VAL A 207 -5.47 16.06 -5.72
CA VAL A 207 -5.27 15.85 -7.17
C VAL A 207 -5.34 14.35 -7.50
N TRP A 208 -4.61 13.51 -6.76
CA TRP A 208 -4.62 12.06 -6.97
C TRP A 208 -6.02 11.45 -6.81
N THR A 209 -6.74 11.77 -5.73
CA THR A 209 -8.07 11.22 -5.48
C THR A 209 -9.10 11.69 -6.51
N VAL A 210 -9.06 12.97 -6.91
CA VAL A 210 -9.93 13.51 -7.97
C VAL A 210 -9.66 12.84 -9.31
N LEU A 211 -8.39 12.73 -9.72
CA LEU A 211 -8.04 12.06 -10.98
C LEU A 211 -8.45 10.59 -10.98
N ASN A 212 -8.29 9.87 -9.87
CA ASN A 212 -8.75 8.49 -9.76
C ASN A 212 -10.27 8.36 -9.82
N TYR A 213 -11.01 9.27 -9.17
CA TYR A 213 -12.46 9.27 -9.23
C TYR A 213 -12.97 9.57 -10.65
N ILE A 214 -12.36 10.53 -11.34
CA ILE A 214 -12.63 10.80 -12.77
C ILE A 214 -12.33 9.55 -13.60
N GLY A 215 -11.19 8.90 -13.39
CA GLY A 215 -10.82 7.66 -14.09
C GLY A 215 -11.83 6.53 -13.95
N ILE A 216 -12.30 6.26 -12.72
CA ILE A 216 -13.35 5.26 -12.48
C ILE A 216 -14.69 5.68 -13.11
N THR A 217 -15.03 6.97 -13.06
CA THR A 217 -16.28 7.48 -13.64
C THR A 217 -16.27 7.33 -15.17
N LEU A 218 -15.15 7.70 -15.82
CA LEU A 218 -14.97 7.51 -17.26
C LEU A 218 -14.99 6.04 -17.63
N GLU A 219 -14.29 5.16 -16.91
CA GLU A 219 -14.32 3.72 -17.16
C GLU A 219 -15.76 3.18 -17.05
N TYR A 220 -16.53 3.62 -16.05
CA TYR A 220 -17.93 3.23 -15.87
C TYR A 220 -18.81 3.67 -17.05
N ILE A 221 -18.74 4.95 -17.46
CA ILE A 221 -19.52 5.49 -18.59
C ILE A 221 -19.13 4.78 -19.89
N CYS A 222 -17.83 4.62 -20.15
CA CYS A 222 -17.34 3.90 -21.33
C CYS A 222 -17.82 2.45 -21.36
N ASN A 223 -17.82 1.75 -20.22
CA ASN A 223 -18.34 0.37 -20.15
C ASN A 223 -19.85 0.31 -20.43
N LEU A 224 -20.63 1.29 -19.97
CA LEU A 224 -22.07 1.38 -20.30
C LEU A 224 -22.29 1.59 -21.81
N CYS A 225 -21.59 2.56 -22.40
CA CYS A 225 -21.66 2.84 -23.83
C CYS A 225 -21.21 1.65 -24.67
N ASN A 226 -20.10 1.02 -24.30
CA ASN A 226 -19.53 -0.12 -25.01
C ASN A 226 -20.46 -1.34 -24.95
N LYS A 227 -21.05 -1.64 -23.78
CA LYS A 227 -22.03 -2.73 -23.66
C LYS A 227 -23.22 -2.51 -24.59
N LYS A 228 -23.81 -1.31 -24.55
CA LYS A 228 -24.93 -0.93 -25.42
C LYS A 228 -24.55 -1.05 -26.89
N TYR A 229 -23.39 -0.55 -27.29
CA TYR A 229 -22.93 -0.57 -28.68
C TYR A 229 -22.66 -1.99 -29.20
N ILE A 230 -21.97 -2.83 -28.41
CA ILE A 230 -21.66 -4.22 -28.77
C ILE A 230 -22.94 -5.05 -28.92
N GLU A 231 -23.89 -4.89 -27.99
CA GLU A 231 -25.17 -5.60 -28.01
C GLU A 231 -26.03 -5.15 -29.21
N THR A 232 -26.13 -3.85 -29.46
CA THR A 232 -26.98 -3.30 -30.55
C THR A 232 -26.47 -3.67 -31.94
N ARG A 233 -25.15 -3.76 -32.15
CA ARG A 233 -24.54 -4.02 -33.47
C ARG A 233 -24.15 -5.49 -33.70
N ASN A 234 -24.46 -6.41 -32.77
CA ASN A 234 -24.03 -7.82 -32.83
C ASN A 234 -22.52 -8.01 -33.08
N LEU A 235 -21.69 -7.03 -32.68
CA LEU A 235 -20.26 -6.98 -32.97
C LEU A 235 -19.50 -8.19 -32.40
N LYS A 236 -20.05 -8.82 -31.36
CA LYS A 236 -19.49 -10.04 -30.77
C LYS A 236 -19.46 -11.21 -31.75
N LYS A 237 -20.45 -11.31 -32.66
CA LYS A 237 -20.46 -12.33 -33.73
C LYS A 237 -19.49 -11.97 -34.87
N ILE A 238 -19.32 -10.68 -35.16
CA ILE A 238 -18.53 -10.20 -36.29
C ILE A 238 -17.02 -10.22 -35.99
N LEU A 239 -16.61 -9.67 -34.84
CA LEU A 239 -15.19 -9.45 -34.50
C LEU A 239 -14.58 -10.60 -33.69
N GLY A 240 -15.41 -11.44 -33.07
CA GLY A 240 -14.97 -12.47 -32.14
C GLY A 240 -14.37 -11.91 -30.82
N PRO A 241 -14.03 -12.80 -29.87
CA PRO A 241 -13.63 -12.38 -28.52
C PRO A 241 -12.26 -11.70 -28.46
N SER A 242 -11.31 -12.10 -29.32
CA SER A 242 -9.94 -11.56 -29.32
C SER A 242 -9.89 -10.09 -29.74
N TRP A 243 -10.59 -9.70 -30.79
CA TRP A 243 -10.63 -8.31 -31.25
C TRP A 243 -11.40 -7.40 -30.30
N LEU A 244 -12.49 -7.87 -29.71
CA LEU A 244 -13.20 -7.13 -28.66
C LEU A 244 -12.28 -6.79 -27.48
N ARG A 245 -11.42 -7.73 -27.07
CA ARG A 245 -10.42 -7.48 -26.02
C ARG A 245 -9.41 -6.43 -26.45
N ARG A 246 -8.88 -6.51 -27.69
CA ARG A 246 -7.93 -5.52 -28.22
C ARG A 246 -8.53 -4.11 -28.25
N ILE A 247 -9.76 -3.97 -28.74
CA ILE A 247 -10.48 -2.69 -28.75
C ILE A 247 -10.65 -2.16 -27.32
N LYS A 248 -11.07 -3.01 -26.37
CA LYS A 248 -11.18 -2.61 -24.97
C LYS A 248 -9.85 -2.11 -24.41
N CYS A 249 -8.74 -2.79 -24.72
CA CYS A 249 -7.41 -2.35 -24.28
C CYS A 249 -7.00 -1.01 -24.89
N ILE A 250 -7.27 -0.79 -26.18
CA ILE A 250 -6.98 0.49 -26.86
C ILE A 250 -7.79 1.62 -26.24
N LEU A 251 -9.07 1.38 -25.95
CA LEU A 251 -9.93 2.39 -25.31
C LEU A 251 -9.54 2.65 -23.85
N ALA A 252 -8.98 1.65 -23.15
CA ALA A 252 -8.54 1.78 -21.77
C ALA A 252 -7.12 2.35 -21.64
N SER A 253 -6.29 2.36 -22.69
CA SER A 253 -4.89 2.82 -22.59
C SER A 253 -4.74 4.29 -22.17
N PRO A 254 -5.59 5.25 -22.61
CA PRO A 254 -5.49 6.63 -22.11
C PRO A 254 -5.81 6.72 -20.62
N LEU A 255 -6.74 5.88 -20.14
CA LEU A 255 -7.03 5.78 -18.71
C LEU A 255 -5.81 5.23 -17.95
N LEU A 256 -5.12 4.23 -18.48
CA LEU A 256 -3.88 3.73 -17.87
C LEU A 256 -2.81 4.83 -17.73
N VAL A 257 -2.63 5.68 -18.75
CA VAL A 257 -1.69 6.81 -18.68
C VAL A 257 -2.09 7.81 -17.60
N MET A 258 -3.37 8.19 -17.54
CA MET A 258 -3.90 9.05 -16.47
C MET A 258 -3.70 8.43 -15.08
N SER A 259 -3.78 7.09 -14.97
CA SER A 259 -3.53 6.38 -13.71
C SER A 259 -2.10 6.54 -13.25
N ALA A 260 -1.14 6.32 -14.16
CA ALA A 260 0.27 6.51 -13.88
C ALA A 260 0.56 7.94 -13.41
N ILE A 261 0.11 8.95 -14.16
CA ILE A 261 0.28 10.37 -13.82
C ILE A 261 -0.34 10.68 -12.45
N SER A 262 -1.57 10.22 -12.19
CA SER A 262 -2.23 10.44 -10.90
C SER A 262 -1.40 9.87 -9.73
N ASN A 263 -0.82 8.69 -9.89
CA ASN A 263 -0.03 8.04 -8.85
C ASN A 263 1.31 8.74 -8.62
N PHE A 264 1.87 9.42 -9.62
CA PHE A 264 3.08 10.22 -9.45
C PHE A 264 2.85 11.40 -8.51
N TYR A 265 1.67 12.05 -8.56
CA TYR A 265 1.30 13.04 -7.55
C TYR A 265 1.24 12.44 -6.14
N PHE A 266 0.72 11.21 -6.02
CA PHE A 266 0.55 10.56 -4.72
C PHE A 266 1.86 10.13 -4.08
N PHE A 267 2.77 9.52 -4.85
CA PHE A 267 4.03 8.99 -4.31
C PHE A 267 5.13 10.05 -4.23
N ALA A 268 5.18 10.98 -5.20
CA ALA A 268 6.33 11.89 -5.39
C ALA A 268 5.98 13.36 -5.15
N GLY A 269 4.74 13.66 -4.78
CA GLY A 269 4.29 15.01 -4.49
C GLY A 269 3.99 15.85 -5.74
N ILE A 270 3.68 17.13 -5.50
CA ILE A 270 3.18 18.04 -6.54
C ILE A 270 4.27 18.40 -7.57
N GLU A 271 5.52 18.57 -7.13
CA GLU A 271 6.63 19.04 -7.98
C GLU A 271 6.96 17.99 -9.03
N ILE A 272 7.25 16.76 -8.61
CA ILE A 272 7.49 15.64 -9.53
C ILE A 272 6.24 15.34 -10.36
N GLY A 273 5.04 15.33 -9.76
CA GLY A 273 3.79 15.09 -10.49
C GLY A 273 3.55 16.07 -11.65
N ASN A 274 3.93 17.34 -11.49
CA ASN A 274 3.81 18.36 -12.53
C ASN A 274 4.78 18.11 -13.71
N ILE A 275 5.99 17.60 -13.46
CA ILE A 275 6.95 17.27 -14.53
C ILE A 275 6.37 16.21 -15.50
N PHE A 276 5.55 15.29 -14.98
CA PHE A 276 4.87 14.26 -15.76
C PHE A 276 3.53 14.70 -16.37
N SER A 277 3.04 15.90 -16.04
CA SER A 277 1.74 16.41 -16.47
C SER A 277 1.94 17.56 -17.46
N PRO A 278 2.05 17.26 -18.77
CA PRO A 278 2.19 18.29 -19.81
C PRO A 278 0.95 19.20 -19.92
#